data_AF-A0A3M8B7K9-F1
#
_entry.id   AF-A0A3M8B7K9-F1
#
_cell.length_a   1.000
_cell.length_b   1.000
_cell.length_c   1.000
_cell.angle_alpha   90.00
_cell.angle_beta   90.00
_cell.angle_gamma   90.00
#
_symmetry.space_group_name_H-M   'P 1'
#
loop_
_entity.id
_entity.type
_entity.pdbx_description
1 polymer ?
#
loop_
_entity_poly.entity_id
_entity_poly.type
_entity_poly.pdbx_seq_one_letter_code
_entity_poly.pdbx_strand_id
1 'polypeptide(L)'
;MPVTENGYEYQMPDGIRNQLTKELLIDFHNNLVKIFKPTEYIDYINFYIYIESTFGWDEAFKEACKVHNKEWLYEYSRHLPWYEHDLFCDDVGELMVQLEVIEEGEPLELEDVYEEEIE
;
A
#
# COMPACT_ATOMS: atom_id res chain seq x y z
N MET A 1 -6.23 -22.77 -14.33
CA MET A 1 -5.31 -22.61 -13.17
C MET A 1 -5.76 -23.58 -12.09
N PRO A 2 -4.88 -24.38 -11.47
CA PRO A 2 -5.33 -25.42 -10.54
C PRO A 2 -5.62 -24.77 -9.19
N VAL A 3 -6.90 -24.73 -8.84
CA VAL A 3 -7.40 -24.45 -7.50
C VAL A 3 -6.95 -25.61 -6.60
N THR A 4 -6.27 -25.32 -5.51
CA THR A 4 -5.95 -26.32 -4.47
C THR A 4 -7.17 -26.51 -3.56
N GLU A 5 -7.21 -27.63 -2.83
CA GLU A 5 -8.30 -27.94 -1.89
C GLU A 5 -8.41 -26.95 -0.71
N ASN A 6 -7.40 -26.08 -0.52
CA ASN A 6 -7.31 -25.12 0.58
C ASN A 6 -7.47 -23.65 0.15
N GLY A 7 -7.78 -23.38 -1.12
CA GLY A 7 -7.71 -22.02 -1.66
C GLY A 7 -6.27 -21.62 -2.02
N TYR A 8 -6.15 -20.62 -2.90
CA TYR A 8 -4.88 -20.04 -3.30
C TYR A 8 -4.67 -18.76 -2.50
N GLU A 9 -3.71 -18.76 -1.58
CA GLU A 9 -3.26 -17.56 -0.87
C GLU A 9 -1.86 -17.25 -1.37
N TYR A 10 -1.74 -16.18 -2.17
CA TYR A 10 -0.43 -15.60 -2.42
C TYR A 10 0.04 -14.96 -1.12
N GLN A 11 1.30 -15.21 -0.78
CA GLN A 11 2.00 -14.52 0.29
C GLN A 11 3.27 -13.94 -0.33
N MET A 12 3.52 -12.64 -0.13
CA MET A 12 4.74 -12.02 -0.65
C MET A 12 5.99 -12.79 -0.18
N PRO A 13 6.85 -13.25 -1.11
CA PRO A 13 8.05 -14.01 -0.74
C PRO A 13 8.98 -13.19 0.15
N ASP A 14 9.61 -13.80 1.15
CA ASP A 14 10.54 -13.12 2.07
C ASP A 14 11.65 -12.35 1.34
N GLY A 15 12.16 -12.91 0.24
CA GLY A 15 13.18 -12.26 -0.59
C GLY A 15 12.71 -10.94 -1.21
N ILE A 16 11.41 -10.80 -1.49
CA ILE A 16 10.76 -9.59 -1.97
C ILE A 16 10.47 -8.65 -0.79
N ARG A 17 9.86 -9.17 0.28
CA ARG A 17 9.55 -8.41 1.50
C ARG A 17 10.77 -7.70 2.07
N ASN A 18 11.92 -8.39 2.13
CA ASN A 18 13.18 -7.84 2.62
C ASN A 18 13.76 -6.70 1.76
N GLN A 19 13.24 -6.46 0.55
CA GLN A 19 13.67 -5.35 -0.30
C GLN A 19 12.84 -4.09 -0.08
N LEU A 20 11.67 -4.21 0.54
CA LEU A 20 10.80 -3.11 0.95
C LEU A 20 11.30 -2.55 2.29
N THR A 21 12.42 -1.83 2.24
CA THR A 21 13.00 -1.24 3.46
C THR A 21 12.13 -0.09 3.97
N LYS A 22 12.26 0.26 5.24
CA LYS A 22 11.54 1.39 5.84
C LYS A 22 11.78 2.69 5.08
N GLU A 23 13.00 2.94 4.61
CA GLU A 23 13.34 4.15 3.83
C GLU A 23 12.64 4.17 2.47
N LEU A 24 12.57 3.04 1.78
CA LEU A 24 11.82 2.95 0.52
C LEU A 24 10.34 3.23 0.74
N LEU A 25 9.77 2.64 1.80
CA LEU A 25 8.36 2.80 2.13
C LEU A 25 8.02 4.23 2.59
N ILE A 26 8.95 4.94 3.23
CA ILE A 26 8.80 6.37 3.53
C ILE A 26 8.72 7.19 2.24
N ASP A 27 9.61 6.95 1.28
CA ASP A 27 9.55 7.66 -0.01
C ASP A 27 8.29 7.31 -0.81
N PHE A 28 7.85 6.05 -0.70
CA PHE A 28 6.58 5.61 -1.26
C PHE A 28 5.38 6.34 -0.64
N HIS A 29 5.29 6.38 0.69
CA HIS A 29 4.31 7.17 1.44
C HIS A 29 4.29 8.63 0.99
N ASN A 30 5.46 9.27 0.93
CA ASN A 30 5.57 10.68 0.51
C ASN A 30 5.04 10.91 -0.91
N ASN A 31 5.31 9.97 -1.83
CA ASN A 31 4.77 10.03 -3.18
C ASN A 31 3.24 9.86 -3.21
N LEU A 32 2.68 8.95 -2.39
CA LEU A 32 1.23 8.76 -2.27
C LEU A 32 0.55 10.04 -1.76
N VAL A 33 1.05 10.62 -0.66
CA VAL A 33 0.51 11.88 -0.10
C VAL A 33 0.58 13.01 -1.13
N LYS A 34 1.63 13.07 -1.95
CA LYS A 34 1.76 14.08 -3.01
C LYS A 34 0.75 13.89 -4.15
N ILE A 35 0.45 12.64 -4.53
CA ILE A 35 -0.48 12.31 -5.61
C ILE A 35 -1.92 12.54 -5.18
N PHE A 36 -2.31 11.96 -4.05
CA PHE A 36 -3.69 11.94 -3.59
C PHE A 36 -4.08 13.17 -2.77
N LYS A 37 -3.09 13.82 -2.12
CA LYS A 37 -3.29 15.02 -1.29
C LYS A 37 -4.44 14.87 -0.29
N PRO A 38 -4.41 13.81 0.55
CA PRO A 38 -5.44 13.63 1.56
C PRO A 38 -5.47 14.84 2.51
N THR A 39 -6.65 15.25 2.93
CA THR A 39 -6.86 16.42 3.79
C THR A 39 -6.88 16.07 5.27
N GLU A 40 -7.39 14.88 5.63
CA GLU A 40 -7.48 14.33 6.99
C GLU A 40 -7.25 12.81 6.97
N TYR A 41 -7.11 12.20 8.16
CA TYR A 41 -7.07 10.76 8.42
C TYR A 41 -6.16 9.97 7.48
N ILE A 42 -4.85 10.26 7.54
CA ILE A 42 -3.82 9.61 6.71
C ILE A 42 -3.29 8.35 7.43
N ASP A 43 -4.20 7.43 7.73
CA ASP A 43 -3.91 6.14 8.36
C ASP A 43 -4.37 4.97 7.47
N TYR A 44 -3.96 3.76 7.82
CA TYR A 44 -4.18 2.59 6.99
C TYR A 44 -5.68 2.31 6.76
N ILE A 45 -6.47 2.28 7.83
CA ILE A 45 -7.90 1.95 7.80
C ILE A 45 -8.73 3.01 7.03
N ASN A 46 -8.40 4.29 7.17
CA ASN A 46 -9.22 5.39 6.65
C ASN A 46 -8.78 5.88 5.27
N PHE A 47 -7.53 5.63 4.86
CA PHE A 47 -6.99 6.13 3.59
C PHE A 47 -6.33 5.05 2.72
N TYR A 48 -5.34 4.32 3.23
CA TYR A 48 -4.50 3.45 2.38
C TYR A 48 -5.29 2.30 1.75
N ILE A 49 -6.16 1.63 2.52
CA ILE A 49 -6.98 0.51 2.02
C ILE A 49 -7.85 0.89 0.82
N TYR A 50 -8.22 2.17 0.68
CA TYR A 50 -9.06 2.67 -0.42
C TYR A 50 -8.27 3.05 -1.68
N ILE A 51 -6.96 3.23 -1.58
CA ILE A 51 -6.10 3.65 -2.68
C ILE A 51 -5.14 2.57 -3.17
N GLU A 52 -5.03 1.45 -2.44
CA GLU A 52 -4.29 0.28 -2.85
C GLU A 52 -4.69 -0.22 -4.25
N SER A 53 -3.70 -0.77 -4.97
CA SER A 53 -3.84 -1.24 -6.36
C SER A 53 -4.37 -0.24 -7.39
N THR A 54 -4.51 1.04 -7.03
CA THR A 54 -4.93 2.07 -7.98
C THR A 54 -3.76 2.54 -8.86
N PHE A 55 -4.06 3.29 -9.93
CA PHE A 55 -3.03 3.89 -10.77
C PHE A 55 -2.08 4.82 -9.98
N GLY A 56 -2.60 5.56 -8.99
CA GLY A 56 -1.79 6.43 -8.15
C GLY A 56 -0.85 5.65 -7.23
N TRP A 57 -1.28 4.48 -6.76
CA TRP A 57 -0.44 3.54 -6.02
C TRP A 57 0.75 3.07 -6.86
N ASP A 58 0.47 2.56 -8.07
CA ASP A 58 1.50 2.07 -8.99
C ASP A 58 2.54 3.13 -9.34
N GLU A 59 2.10 4.35 -9.64
CA GLU A 59 3.01 5.46 -9.98
C GLU A 59 3.86 5.89 -8.77
N ALA A 60 3.29 5.97 -7.57
CA ALA A 60 4.05 6.28 -6.36
C ALA A 60 5.10 5.19 -6.05
N PHE A 61 4.72 3.91 -6.20
CA PHE A 61 5.60 2.78 -5.92
C PHE A 61 6.77 2.72 -6.90
N LYS A 62 6.49 2.97 -8.18
CA LYS A 62 7.49 3.08 -9.24
C LYS A 62 8.51 4.19 -8.96
N GLU A 63 8.07 5.38 -8.59
CA GLU A 63 8.98 6.50 -8.31
C GLU A 63 9.83 6.22 -7.06
N ALA A 64 9.27 5.61 -6.01
CA ALA A 64 10.04 5.18 -4.85
C ALA A 64 11.09 4.12 -5.22
N CYS A 65 10.70 3.10 -5.98
CA CYS A 65 11.63 2.08 -6.48
C CYS A 65 12.79 2.70 -7.27
N LYS A 66 12.52 3.70 -8.10
CA LYS A 66 13.53 4.42 -8.89
C LYS A 66 14.54 5.18 -8.03
N VAL A 67 14.08 5.89 -6.99
CA VAL A 67 14.97 6.59 -6.04
C VAL A 67 15.94 5.62 -5.36
N HIS A 68 15.48 4.40 -5.09
CA HIS A 68 16.25 3.37 -4.40
C HIS A 68 17.03 2.42 -5.34
N ASN A 69 17.03 2.66 -6.66
CA ASN A 69 17.60 1.77 -7.68
C ASN A 69 17.04 0.33 -7.59
N LYS A 70 15.74 0.21 -7.35
CA LYS A 70 14.96 -1.03 -7.22
C LYS A 70 13.84 -1.11 -8.25
N GLU A 71 14.02 -0.56 -9.44
CA GLU A 71 13.01 -0.61 -10.52
C GLU A 71 12.57 -2.04 -10.84
N TRP A 72 13.46 -3.02 -10.66
CA TRP A 72 13.14 -4.44 -10.80
C TRP A 72 12.04 -4.91 -9.85
N LEU A 73 11.88 -4.28 -8.68
CA LEU A 73 10.84 -4.61 -7.70
C LEU A 73 9.46 -4.13 -8.16
N TYR A 74 9.41 -2.95 -8.77
CA TYR A 74 8.22 -2.47 -9.47
C TYR A 74 7.88 -3.38 -10.65
N GLU A 75 8.88 -3.75 -11.47
CA GLU A 75 8.64 -4.70 -12.56
C GLU A 75 8.14 -6.05 -12.03
N TYR A 76 8.68 -6.55 -10.92
CA TYR A 76 8.19 -7.76 -10.27
C TYR A 76 6.69 -7.66 -9.96
N SER A 77 6.24 -6.59 -9.30
CA SER A 77 4.82 -6.43 -8.97
C SER A 77 3.97 -6.41 -10.23
N ARG A 78 4.38 -5.67 -11.27
CA ARG A 78 3.66 -5.56 -12.55
C ARG A 78 3.54 -6.87 -13.34
N HIS A 79 4.40 -7.86 -13.07
CA HIS A 79 4.34 -9.18 -13.70
C HIS A 79 3.49 -10.20 -12.92
N LEU A 80 3.01 -9.84 -11.72
CA LEU A 80 2.07 -10.67 -10.98
C LEU A 80 0.72 -10.74 -11.72
N PRO A 81 0.04 -11.90 -11.72
CA PRO A 81 -1.38 -11.98 -12.05
C PRO A 81 -2.19 -10.95 -11.24
N TRP A 82 -3.27 -10.43 -11.81
CA TRP A 82 -4.05 -9.34 -11.20
C TRP A 82 -4.42 -9.60 -9.73
N TYR A 83 -4.88 -10.81 -9.40
CA TYR A 83 -5.22 -11.16 -8.00
C TYR A 83 -3.99 -11.18 -7.07
N GLU A 84 -2.84 -11.67 -7.55
CA GLU A 84 -1.59 -11.69 -6.78
C GLU A 84 -1.01 -10.27 -6.63
N HIS A 85 -1.24 -9.39 -7.60
CA HIS A 85 -0.89 -7.99 -7.50
C HIS A 85 -1.69 -7.28 -6.40
N ASP A 86 -3.00 -7.53 -6.33
CA ASP A 86 -3.84 -6.96 -5.26
C ASP A 86 -3.37 -7.42 -3.88
N LEU A 87 -3.06 -8.71 -3.71
CA LEU A 87 -2.49 -9.22 -2.46
C LEU A 87 -1.09 -8.67 -2.17
N PHE A 88 -0.27 -8.43 -3.19
CA PHE A 88 1.02 -7.76 -3.02
C PHE A 88 0.86 -6.32 -2.51
N CYS A 89 -0.11 -5.57 -3.03
CA CYS A 89 -0.38 -4.20 -2.58
C CYS A 89 -0.81 -4.18 -1.11
N ASP A 90 -1.70 -5.09 -0.73
CA ASP A 90 -2.16 -5.25 0.67
C ASP A 90 -0.98 -5.60 1.61
N ASP A 91 -0.16 -6.59 1.24
CA ASP A 91 1.08 -6.96 1.97
C ASP A 91 2.05 -5.76 2.13
N VAL A 92 2.12 -4.86 1.14
CA VAL A 92 2.94 -3.63 1.22
C VAL A 92 2.31 -2.64 2.21
N GLY A 93 1.00 -2.44 2.16
CA GLY A 93 0.27 -1.58 3.10
C GLY A 93 0.44 -2.04 4.55
N GLU A 94 0.23 -3.32 4.82
CA GLU A 94 0.48 -3.92 6.14
C GLU A 94 1.94 -3.73 6.58
N LEU A 95 2.90 -3.90 5.67
CA LEU A 95 4.31 -3.72 5.99
C LEU A 95 4.64 -2.26 6.34
N MET A 96 3.96 -1.29 5.72
CA MET A 96 4.10 0.12 6.08
C MET A 96 3.63 0.38 7.51
N VAL A 97 2.55 -0.26 7.97
CA VAL A 97 2.10 -0.21 9.37
C VAL A 97 3.11 -0.89 10.29
N GLN A 98 3.53 -2.12 9.98
CA GLN A 98 4.47 -2.90 10.80
C GLN A 98 5.83 -2.20 10.98
N LEU A 99 6.29 -1.48 9.96
CA LEU A 99 7.53 -0.71 10.01
C LEU A 99 7.33 0.71 10.54
N GLU A 100 6.15 1.06 11.04
CA GLU A 100 5.83 2.40 11.59
C GLU A 100 6.14 3.51 10.58
N VAL A 101 5.76 3.30 9.31
CA VAL A 101 5.79 4.32 8.25
C VAL A 101 4.47 5.09 8.25
N ILE A 102 3.37 4.39 8.52
CA ILE A 102 2.03 4.94 8.70
C ILE A 102 1.42 4.34 9.97
N GLU A 103 0.39 5.00 10.50
CA GLU A 103 -0.41 4.46 11.61
C GLU A 103 -1.50 3.51 11.06
N GLU A 104 -1.89 2.52 11.86
CA GLU A 104 -3.00 1.61 11.51
C GLU A 104 -4.33 2.36 11.45
N GLY A 105 -4.54 3.29 12.39
CA GLY A 105 -5.79 4.03 12.55
C GLY A 105 -6.84 3.24 13.32
N GLU A 106 -7.99 3.88 13.50
CA GLU A 106 -9.22 3.24 13.98
C GLU A 106 -10.34 3.57 12.98
N PRO A 107 -11.32 2.68 12.77
CA PRO A 107 -12.44 2.97 11.88
C PRO A 107 -13.18 4.22 12.35
N LEU A 108 -13.31 5.22 11.48
CA LEU A 108 -14.11 6.40 11.79
C LEU A 108 -15.57 6.00 12.04
N GLU A 109 -16.14 6.47 13.15
CA GLU A 109 -17.57 6.34 13.36
C GLU A 109 -18.30 7.36 12.47
N LEU A 110 -19.49 7.00 11.99
CA LEU A 110 -20.29 7.88 11.11
C LEU A 110 -20.54 9.26 11.73
N GLU A 111 -20.54 9.37 13.05
CA GLU A 111 -20.74 10.63 13.78
C GLU A 111 -19.54 11.58 13.63
N ASP A 112 -18.31 11.07 13.56
CA ASP A 112 -17.08 11.87 13.45
C ASP A 112 -16.99 12.65 12.13
N VAL A 113 -17.53 12.08 11.04
CA VAL A 113 -17.50 12.67 9.70
C VAL A 113 -18.47 13.86 9.55
N TYR A 114 -19.58 13.86 10.29
CA TYR A 114 -20.60 14.91 10.18
C TYR A 114 -20.40 16.09 11.13
N GLU A 115 -19.53 15.99 12.14
CA GLU A 115 -19.22 17.12 13.02
C GLU A 115 -18.32 18.16 12.34
N GLU A 116 -17.41 17.75 11.44
CA GLU A 116 -16.49 18.66 10.73
C GLU A 116 -17.13 19.43 9.57
N GLU A 117 -18.23 18.95 8.97
CA GLU A 117 -18.94 19.65 7.89
C GLU A 117 -19.91 20.76 8.36
N ILE A 118 -20.12 20.91 9.69
CA ILE A 118 -21.10 21.86 10.26
C ILE A 118 -20.45 23.15 10.81
N GLU A 119 -19.13 23.32 10.74
CA GLU A 119 -18.44 24.59 11.12
C GLU A 119 -18.33 25.64 9.99
#